data_AF-A0A1R3KRE1-F1
#
_entry.id   AF-A0A1R3KRE1-F1
#
_cell.length_a   1.000
_cell.length_b   1.000
_cell.length_c   1.000
_cell.angle_alpha   90.00
_cell.angle_beta   90.00
_cell.angle_gamma   90.00
#
_symmetry.space_group_name_H-M   'P 1'
#
loop_
_entity.id
_entity.type
_entity.pdbx_description
1 polymer ?
#
loop_
_entity_poly.entity_id
_entity_poly.type
_entity_poly.pdbx_seq_one_letter_code
_entity_poly.pdbx_strand_id
1 'polypeptide(L)'
;MANNYPQFAAEMTVLSTENLKKPSFTLLPRRRLLRPFISIISSSNSNDTHKGDNQKYYTFGDQCLVPIEANFFTNIHSCIYVQLHTKSLLGRRVQLGCCRIPAADIGAIPVGSLQHLSYKVLGKDKSQGHGIVNLKLKLDNYGSKVHSCQEVIGLPIQMLPPGDYSDFDKTVR
;
A
#
# COMPACT_ATOMS: atom_id res chain seq x y z
N MET A 1 -18.54 -21.30 4.57
CA MET A 1 -17.98 -20.52 3.45
C MET A 1 -17.55 -19.19 4.03
N ALA A 2 -16.24 -18.93 4.16
CA ALA A 2 -15.76 -17.66 4.70
C ALA A 2 -15.96 -16.56 3.65
N ASN A 3 -16.54 -15.44 4.05
CA ASN A 3 -16.74 -14.29 3.17
C ASN A 3 -15.37 -13.66 2.86
N ASN A 4 -14.89 -13.80 1.62
CA ASN A 4 -13.58 -13.27 1.16
C ASN A 4 -13.64 -11.77 0.79
N TYR A 5 -14.50 -10.99 1.44
CA TYR A 5 -14.51 -9.55 1.21
C TYR A 5 -13.35 -8.89 1.96
N PRO A 6 -12.68 -7.90 1.35
CA PRO A 6 -11.62 -7.15 2.02
C PRO A 6 -12.21 -6.41 3.23
N GLN A 7 -11.61 -6.63 4.40
CA GLN A 7 -11.99 -5.98 5.66
C GLN A 7 -11.00 -4.90 6.07
N PHE A 8 -9.76 -5.00 5.61
CA PHE A 8 -8.71 -4.03 5.87
C PHE A 8 -8.06 -3.56 4.55
N ALA A 9 -7.36 -2.44 4.62
CA ALA A 9 -6.48 -1.94 3.58
C ALA A 9 -5.11 -1.67 4.18
N ALA A 10 -4.06 -2.28 3.62
CA ALA A 10 -2.69 -1.89 3.90
C ALA A 10 -2.28 -0.79 2.93
N GLU A 11 -2.10 0.40 3.45
CA GLU A 11 -1.41 1.49 2.76
C GLU A 11 0.09 1.27 2.92
N MET A 12 0.80 1.10 1.81
CA MET A 12 2.23 0.85 1.83
C MET A 12 2.95 1.84 0.93
N THR A 13 4.20 2.13 1.28
CA THR A 13 5.09 2.90 0.41
C THR A 13 6.51 2.43 0.65
N VAL A 14 7.18 2.07 -0.43
CA VAL A 14 8.58 1.70 -0.36
C VAL A 14 9.42 2.97 -0.43
N LEU A 15 10.22 3.19 0.62
CA LEU A 15 10.99 4.41 0.81
C LEU A 15 12.35 4.29 0.13
N SER A 16 13.03 3.17 0.36
CA SER A 16 14.37 2.95 -0.17
C SER A 16 14.73 1.47 -0.24
N THR A 17 15.82 1.21 -0.94
CA THR A 17 16.48 -0.10 -0.95
C THR A 17 17.96 0.05 -0.72
N GLU A 18 18.53 -0.84 0.07
CA GLU A 18 19.95 -0.89 0.38
C GLU A 18 20.55 -2.20 -0.10
N ASN A 19 21.85 -2.20 -0.42
CA ASN A 19 22.63 -3.41 -0.70
C ASN A 19 22.03 -4.36 -1.77
N LEU A 20 21.22 -3.84 -2.70
CA LEU A 20 20.74 -4.60 -3.83
C LEU A 20 21.93 -4.95 -4.74
N LYS A 21 22.04 -6.22 -5.13
CA LYS A 21 22.98 -6.63 -6.18
C LYS A 21 22.68 -5.81 -7.43
N LYS A 22 23.62 -4.92 -7.77
CA LYS A 22 23.55 -4.16 -9.02
C LYS A 22 23.66 -5.16 -10.16
N PRO A 23 22.76 -5.14 -11.16
CA PRO A 23 22.94 -5.99 -12.31
C PRO A 23 24.24 -5.58 -13.02
N SER A 24 25.05 -6.56 -13.45
CA SER A 24 26.42 -6.39 -14.00
C SER A 24 26.50 -5.60 -15.33
N PHE A 25 25.46 -4.85 -15.72
CA PHE A 25 25.40 -4.07 -16.95
C PHE A 25 26.07 -2.68 -16.84
N THR A 26 26.98 -2.49 -15.88
CA THR A 26 27.62 -1.19 -15.56
C THR A 26 28.72 -0.76 -16.54
N LEU A 27 28.85 -1.39 -17.71
CA LEU A 27 29.91 -1.08 -18.69
C LEU A 27 29.64 0.15 -19.57
N LEU A 28 28.61 0.97 -19.30
CA LEU A 28 28.37 2.21 -20.05
C LEU A 28 28.22 3.42 -19.10
N PRO A 29 29.16 4.39 -19.14
CA PRO A 29 29.26 5.47 -18.14
C PRO A 29 28.21 6.58 -18.31
N ARG A 30 27.23 6.46 -19.22
CA ARG A 30 26.28 7.54 -19.55
C ARG A 30 24.82 7.14 -19.80
N ARG A 31 24.39 5.92 -19.44
CA ARG A 31 23.01 5.48 -19.78
C ARG A 31 22.20 5.07 -18.55
N ARG A 32 21.18 5.89 -18.27
CA ARG A 32 19.91 5.56 -17.61
C ARG A 32 20.04 4.50 -16.51
N LEU A 33 20.33 4.95 -15.29
CA LEU A 33 20.03 4.19 -14.07
C LEU A 33 18.64 3.56 -14.25
N LEU A 34 18.61 2.26 -14.46
CA LEU A 34 17.38 1.51 -14.71
C LEU A 34 16.58 1.57 -13.42
N ARG A 35 15.67 2.55 -13.34
CA ARG A 35 14.93 2.87 -12.11
C ARG A 35 14.19 1.63 -11.66
N PRO A 36 14.49 1.10 -10.47
CA PRO A 36 13.75 -0.03 -9.99
C PRO A 36 12.30 0.39 -9.76
N PHE A 37 11.39 -0.51 -10.08
CA PHE A 37 9.96 -0.33 -9.86
C PHE A 37 9.40 -1.57 -9.17
N ILE A 38 8.23 -1.41 -8.56
CA ILE A 38 7.78 -2.27 -7.48
C ILE A 38 6.44 -2.85 -7.87
N SER A 39 6.26 -4.15 -7.71
CA SER A 39 4.92 -4.75 -7.73
C SER A 39 4.63 -5.42 -6.42
N ILE A 40 3.37 -5.34 -6.00
CA ILE A 40 2.91 -5.84 -4.71
C ILE A 40 1.79 -6.85 -4.94
N ILE A 41 1.92 -8.00 -4.29
CA ILE A 41 0.99 -9.12 -4.41
C ILE A 41 0.65 -9.59 -3.00
N SER A 42 -0.63 -9.54 -2.64
CA SER A 42 -1.13 -10.20 -1.43
C SER A 42 -1.48 -11.65 -1.76
N SER A 43 -1.14 -12.58 -0.88
CA SER A 43 -1.50 -13.99 -1.00
C SER A 43 -2.03 -14.46 0.35
N SER A 44 -3.32 -14.76 0.40
CA SER A 44 -4.00 -15.41 1.53
C SER A 44 -3.97 -16.95 1.43
N ASN A 45 -3.53 -17.48 0.29
CA ASN A 45 -3.44 -18.91 -0.01
C ASN A 45 -2.15 -19.24 -0.77
N SER A 46 -1.43 -20.28 -0.35
CA SER A 46 -0.09 -20.65 -0.86
C SER A 46 -0.03 -20.94 -2.37
N ASN A 47 -1.18 -21.15 -3.01
CA ASN A 47 -1.30 -21.57 -4.40
C ASN A 47 -1.72 -20.42 -5.34
N ASP A 48 -2.08 -19.26 -4.80
CA ASP A 48 -2.44 -18.09 -5.61
C ASP A 48 -1.20 -17.31 -6.05
N THR A 49 -0.49 -17.87 -7.02
CA THR A 49 0.22 -17.05 -8.00
C THR A 49 -0.83 -16.33 -8.85
N HIS A 50 -1.41 -15.23 -8.34
CA HIS A 50 -2.23 -14.34 -9.15
C HIS A 50 -1.39 -13.76 -10.28
N LYS A 51 -1.38 -14.48 -11.41
CA LYS A 51 -0.93 -14.04 -12.72
C LYS A 51 -2.05 -13.19 -13.32
N GLY A 52 -2.32 -12.05 -12.68
CA GLY A 52 -3.37 -11.12 -13.09
C GLY A 52 -2.81 -10.09 -14.07
N ASP A 53 -3.45 -9.92 -15.21
CA ASP A 53 -3.14 -8.93 -16.28
C ASP A 53 -3.04 -7.47 -15.78
N ASN A 54 -3.47 -7.19 -14.55
CA ASN A 54 -3.50 -5.86 -13.93
C ASN A 54 -2.45 -5.65 -12.83
N GLN A 55 -1.25 -6.21 -12.98
CA GLN A 55 -0.16 -5.96 -12.03
C GLN A 55 0.26 -4.48 -12.11
N LYS A 56 -0.13 -3.70 -11.09
CA LYS A 56 0.28 -2.29 -10.96
C LYS A 56 1.75 -2.21 -10.55
N TYR A 57 2.44 -1.24 -11.13
CA TYR A 57 3.83 -0.94 -10.82
C TYR A 57 3.94 0.42 -10.15
N TYR A 58 4.72 0.46 -9.09
CA TYR A 58 4.96 1.64 -8.27
C TYR A 58 6.42 2.05 -8.35
N THR A 59 6.68 3.34 -8.22
CA THR A 59 8.01 3.91 -8.00
C THR A 59 8.27 4.01 -6.50
N PHE A 60 9.54 4.17 -6.11
CA PHE A 60 9.88 4.52 -4.73
C PHE A 60 9.18 5.83 -4.33
N GLY A 61 8.59 5.85 -3.14
CA GLY A 61 7.78 6.96 -2.66
C GLY A 61 6.31 6.92 -3.08
N ASP A 62 5.94 6.10 -4.07
CA ASP A 62 4.54 5.95 -4.45
C ASP A 62 3.77 5.16 -3.39
N GLN A 63 2.58 5.66 -3.08
CA GLN A 63 1.65 5.01 -2.17
C GLN A 63 0.84 3.95 -2.90
N CYS A 64 0.77 2.76 -2.34
CA CYS A 64 -0.04 1.66 -2.84
C CYS A 64 -1.02 1.18 -1.77
N LEU A 65 -2.25 0.90 -2.20
CA LEU A 65 -3.27 0.31 -1.35
C LEU A 65 -3.42 -1.17 -1.69
N VAL A 66 -3.24 -2.01 -0.69
CA VAL A 66 -3.39 -3.46 -0.80
C VAL A 66 -4.63 -3.88 0.00
N PRO A 67 -5.70 -4.35 -0.66
CA PRO A 67 -6.85 -4.91 0.06
C PRO A 67 -6.44 -6.17 0.82
N ILE A 68 -6.90 -6.28 2.06
CA ILE A 68 -6.64 -7.42 2.95
C ILE A 68 -7.97 -8.05 3.35
N GLU A 69 -8.13 -9.32 2.98
CA GLU A 69 -9.28 -10.16 3.32
C GLU A 69 -9.25 -10.59 4.79
N ALA A 70 -10.43 -10.91 5.33
CA ALA A 70 -10.58 -11.36 6.73
C ALA A 70 -9.71 -12.59 7.06
N ASN A 71 -9.57 -13.51 6.10
CA ASN A 71 -8.82 -14.75 6.25
C ASN A 71 -7.29 -14.53 6.31
N PHE A 72 -6.78 -13.36 5.92
CA PHE A 72 -5.36 -13.09 5.77
C PHE A 72 -4.60 -13.29 7.09
N PHE A 73 -5.16 -12.79 8.20
CA PHE A 73 -4.54 -12.90 9.52
C PHE A 73 -4.75 -14.27 10.19
N THR A 74 -5.70 -15.07 9.70
CA THR A 74 -5.97 -16.41 10.25
C THR A 74 -5.00 -17.47 9.71
N ASN A 75 -4.39 -17.23 8.55
CA ASN A 75 -3.45 -18.14 7.93
C ASN A 75 -2.00 -17.69 8.17
N ILE A 76 -1.23 -18.51 8.89
CA ILE A 76 0.18 -18.26 9.23
C ILE A 76 1.10 -18.11 8.00
N HIS A 77 0.68 -18.59 6.84
CA HIS A 77 1.45 -18.52 5.61
C HIS A 77 1.13 -17.28 4.77
N SER A 78 0.10 -16.52 5.14
CA SER A 78 -0.28 -15.28 4.47
C SER A 78 0.83 -14.25 4.54
N CYS A 79 1.08 -13.60 3.41
CA CYS A 79 2.06 -12.53 3.33
C CYS A 79 1.79 -11.61 2.13
N ILE A 80 2.32 -10.40 2.24
CA ILE A 80 2.42 -9.48 1.12
C ILE A 80 3.83 -9.61 0.53
N TYR A 81 3.91 -9.87 -0.77
CA TYR A 81 5.15 -9.89 -1.53
C TYR A 81 5.41 -8.53 -2.13
N VAL A 82 6.59 -7.97 -1.87
CA VAL A 82 7.11 -6.80 -2.57
C VAL A 82 8.17 -7.29 -3.55
N GLN A 83 7.91 -7.15 -4.84
CA GLN A 83 8.84 -7.56 -5.89
C GLN A 83 9.54 -6.33 -6.46
N LEU A 84 10.87 -6.40 -6.51
CA LEU A 84 11.70 -5.36 -7.08
C LEU A 84 12.06 -5.75 -8.51
N HIS A 85 11.77 -4.85 -9.45
CA HIS A 85 12.04 -5.04 -10.86
C HIS A 85 12.91 -3.93 -11.41
N THR A 86 13.58 -4.20 -12.52
CA THR A 86 14.26 -3.20 -13.33
C THR A 86 13.97 -3.45 -14.81
N LYS A 87 14.22 -2.46 -15.66
CA LYS A 87 14.18 -2.65 -17.12
C LYS A 87 15.57 -3.04 -17.59
N SER A 88 15.70 -4.05 -18.44
CA SER A 88 16.93 -4.35 -19.18
C SER A 88 17.16 -3.29 -20.27
N LEU A 89 18.38 -3.22 -20.80
CA LEU A 89 18.72 -2.41 -21.98
C LEU A 89 17.85 -2.76 -23.19
N LEU A 90 17.36 -3.99 -23.27
CA LEU A 90 16.43 -4.47 -24.30
C LEU A 90 14.95 -4.21 -23.97
N GLY A 91 14.67 -3.35 -22.98
CA GLY A 91 13.29 -3.02 -22.55
C GLY A 91 12.56 -4.12 -21.78
N ARG A 92 13.14 -5.32 -21.65
CA ARG A 92 12.57 -6.45 -20.90
C ARG A 92 12.58 -6.18 -19.40
N ARG A 93 11.53 -6.61 -18.68
CA ARG A 93 11.50 -6.52 -17.22
C ARG A 93 12.36 -7.64 -16.61
N VAL A 94 13.14 -7.31 -15.60
CA VAL A 94 13.99 -8.26 -14.87
C VAL A 94 13.73 -8.06 -13.38
N GLN A 95 13.29 -9.14 -12.70
CA GLN A 95 13.15 -9.13 -11.25
C GLN A 95 14.53 -9.17 -10.59
N LEU A 96 14.81 -8.18 -9.73
CA LEU A 96 16.03 -8.07 -8.93
C LEU A 96 15.94 -8.88 -7.63
N GLY A 97 14.74 -9.01 -7.08
CA GLY A 97 14.48 -9.78 -5.86
C GLY A 97 13.04 -9.64 -5.38
N CYS A 98 12.75 -10.22 -4.24
CA CYS A 98 11.50 -10.00 -3.53
C CYS A 98 11.70 -10.00 -2.01
N CYS A 99 10.85 -9.31 -1.27
CA CYS A 99 10.72 -9.52 0.17
C CYS A 99 9.29 -9.94 0.51
N ARG A 100 9.16 -10.64 1.64
CA ARG A 100 7.90 -11.13 2.18
C ARG A 100 7.63 -10.38 3.47
N ILE A 101 6.43 -9.83 3.57
CA ILE A 101 5.92 -9.15 4.77
C ILE A 101 4.87 -10.09 5.36
N PRO A 102 5.19 -10.81 6.45
CA PRO A 102 4.28 -11.76 7.06
C PRO A 102 2.99 -11.10 7.56
N ALA A 103 1.88 -11.84 7.54
CA ALA A 103 0.62 -11.36 8.11
C ALA A 103 0.73 -11.01 9.60
N ALA A 104 1.58 -11.72 10.35
CA ALA A 104 1.82 -11.44 11.76
C ALA A 104 2.38 -10.01 11.99
N ASP A 105 3.34 -9.58 11.17
CA ASP A 105 3.93 -8.25 11.27
C ASP A 105 2.91 -7.16 10.91
N ILE A 106 2.06 -7.42 9.92
CA ILE A 106 0.99 -6.50 9.51
C ILE A 106 -0.08 -6.41 10.59
N GLY A 107 -0.49 -7.55 11.16
CA GLY A 107 -1.53 -7.62 12.20
C GLY A 107 -1.07 -7.08 13.56
N ALA A 108 0.24 -6.98 13.79
CA ALA A 108 0.81 -6.34 14.97
C ALA A 108 0.70 -4.80 14.93
N ILE A 109 0.41 -4.21 13.76
CA ILE A 109 0.24 -2.76 13.61
C ILE A 109 -1.17 -2.38 14.08
N PRO A 110 -1.30 -1.50 15.09
CA PRO A 110 -2.60 -0.98 15.48
C PRO A 110 -3.27 -0.25 14.30
N VAL A 111 -4.56 -0.52 14.07
CA VAL A 111 -5.32 0.11 12.98
C VAL A 111 -5.25 1.64 13.11
N GLY A 112 -5.01 2.33 11.99
CA GLY A 112 -4.81 3.78 11.95
C GLY A 112 -3.37 4.23 12.22
N SER A 113 -2.49 3.34 12.70
CA SER A 113 -1.10 3.67 13.02
C SER A 113 -0.16 3.38 11.84
N LEU A 114 0.83 4.25 11.69
CA LEU A 114 1.90 4.11 10.69
C LEU A 114 3.12 3.44 11.33
N GLN A 115 3.66 2.41 10.69
CA GLN A 115 4.92 1.77 11.09
C GLN A 115 5.94 1.79 9.96
N HIS A 116 7.21 1.97 10.32
CA HIS A 116 8.34 1.81 9.42
C HIS A 116 8.91 0.40 9.59
N LEU A 117 9.05 -0.31 8.48
CA LEU A 117 9.49 -1.71 8.45
C LEU A 117 10.67 -1.87 7.48
N SER A 118 11.57 -2.78 7.82
CA SER A 118 12.74 -3.13 7.01
C SER A 118 12.79 -4.63 6.79
N TYR A 119 12.76 -5.06 5.54
CA TYR A 119 12.77 -6.47 5.18
C TYR A 119 13.95 -6.83 4.28
N LYS A 120 14.57 -7.98 4.57
CA LYS A 120 15.61 -8.54 3.71
C LYS A 120 15.02 -8.97 2.36
N VAL A 121 15.77 -8.70 1.30
CA VAL A 121 15.45 -9.07 -0.07
C VAL A 121 16.05 -10.44 -0.36
N LEU A 122 15.18 -11.36 -0.74
CA LEU A 122 15.54 -12.66 -1.28
C LEU A 122 15.90 -12.51 -2.76
N GLY A 123 16.94 -13.21 -3.19
CA GLY A 123 17.30 -13.34 -4.59
C GLY A 123 16.18 -14.02 -5.39
N LYS A 124 16.25 -13.92 -6.73
CA LYS A 124 15.30 -14.59 -7.64
C LYS A 124 15.23 -16.11 -7.41
N ASP A 125 16.35 -16.70 -7.00
CA ASP A 125 16.55 -18.09 -6.62
C ASP A 125 16.15 -18.39 -5.16
N LYS A 126 15.53 -17.43 -4.47
CA LYS A 126 15.25 -17.44 -3.03
C LYS A 126 16.50 -17.55 -2.14
N SER A 127 17.69 -17.32 -2.70
CA SER A 127 18.91 -17.20 -1.90
C SER A 127 18.80 -15.99 -0.98
N GLN A 128 19.42 -16.06 0.21
CA GLN A 128 19.51 -14.90 1.08
C GLN A 128 20.38 -13.84 0.39
N GLY A 129 19.74 -12.79 -0.11
CA GLY A 129 20.43 -11.58 -0.50
C GLY A 129 20.81 -10.74 0.71
N HIS A 130 21.77 -9.83 0.53
CA HIS A 130 22.11 -8.80 1.52
C HIS A 130 21.27 -7.53 1.38
N GLY A 131 20.35 -7.50 0.40
CA GLY A 131 19.53 -6.33 0.13
C GLY A 131 18.49 -6.10 1.21
N ILE A 132 18.15 -4.84 1.46
CA ILE A 132 17.09 -4.44 2.40
C ILE A 132 16.10 -3.55 1.66
N VAL A 133 14.81 -3.74 1.92
CA VAL A 133 13.72 -2.84 1.52
C VAL A 133 13.21 -2.15 2.77
N ASN A 134 13.26 -0.82 2.77
CA ASN A 134 12.66 0.01 3.81
C ASN A 134 11.31 0.53 3.30
N LEU A 135 10.26 0.37 4.09
CA LEU A 135 8.90 0.77 3.74
C LEU A 135 8.18 1.38 4.93
N LYS A 136 7.19 2.23 4.64
CA LYS A 136 6.15 2.61 5.59
C LYS A 136 4.89 1.80 5.30
N LEU A 137 4.22 1.34 6.35
CA LEU A 137 2.97 0.60 6.29
C LEU A 137 1.98 1.18 7.29
N LYS A 138 0.75 1.40 6.85
CA LYS A 138 -0.39 1.73 7.70
C LYS A 138 -1.50 0.73 7.42
N LEU A 139 -2.07 0.15 8.47
CA LEU A 139 -3.21 -0.73 8.38
C LEU A 139 -4.47 0.06 8.72
N ASP A 140 -5.44 0.10 7.82
CA ASP A 140 -6.73 0.78 8.01
C ASP A 140 -7.90 -0.18 7.73
N ASN A 141 -9.10 0.20 8.19
CA ASN A 141 -10.33 -0.52 7.82
C ASN A 141 -10.63 -0.30 6.33
N TYR A 142 -11.07 -1.35 5.65
CA TYR A 142 -11.43 -1.26 4.23
C TYR A 142 -12.63 -0.32 4.05
N GLY A 143 -12.54 0.61 3.10
CA GLY A 143 -13.57 1.64 2.90
C GLY A 143 -13.57 2.77 3.93
N SER A 144 -12.66 2.77 4.91
CA SER A 144 -12.43 3.97 5.71
C SER A 144 -11.86 5.08 4.83
N LYS A 145 -12.46 6.28 4.94
CA LYS A 145 -12.26 7.47 4.10
C LYS A 145 -10.86 8.11 4.18
N VAL A 146 -9.77 7.36 4.29
CA VAL A 146 -8.41 7.94 4.44
C VAL A 146 -7.94 8.66 3.16
N HIS A 147 -8.66 8.53 2.04
CA HIS A 147 -8.56 9.46 0.89
C HIS A 147 -9.91 9.93 0.33
N SER A 148 -10.90 10.22 1.19
CA SER A 148 -11.71 11.39 0.82
C SER A 148 -10.85 12.60 1.15
N CYS A 149 -10.01 13.03 0.21
CA CYS A 149 -9.78 14.45 0.08
C CYS A 149 -11.18 15.06 0.05
N GLN A 150 -11.61 15.60 1.18
CA GLN A 150 -12.77 16.46 1.22
C GLN A 150 -12.32 17.66 0.39
N GLU A 151 -12.70 17.67 -0.89
CA GLU A 151 -12.84 18.89 -1.64
C GLU A 151 -13.83 19.73 -0.84
N VAL A 152 -13.34 20.56 0.09
CA VAL A 152 -14.12 21.67 0.61
C VAL A 152 -14.05 22.73 -0.48
N ILE A 153 -14.89 22.58 -1.49
CA ILE A 153 -15.37 23.71 -2.27
C ILE A 153 -16.82 23.91 -1.86
N GLY A 154 -17.01 24.72 -0.83
CA GLY A 154 -18.31 25.10 -0.29
C GLY A 154 -18.20 25.49 1.17
N LEU A 155 -18.30 26.79 1.44
CA LEU A 155 -18.34 27.36 2.78
C LEU A 155 -19.49 26.72 3.60
N PRO A 156 -19.29 26.39 4.89
CA PRO A 156 -20.40 25.95 5.73
C PRO A 156 -21.36 27.13 5.93
N ILE A 157 -22.57 27.02 5.35
CA ILE A 157 -23.67 27.92 5.71
C ILE A 157 -24.04 27.58 7.15
N GLN A 158 -23.75 28.51 8.07
CA GLN A 158 -24.34 28.47 9.40
C GLN A 158 -25.85 28.64 9.23
N MET A 159 -26.61 27.57 9.45
CA MET A 159 -28.05 27.70 9.64
C MET A 159 -28.25 28.35 11.01
N LEU A 160 -28.56 29.65 11.00
CA LEU A 160 -29.15 30.34 12.14
C LEU A 160 -30.37 29.53 12.60
N PRO A 161 -30.56 29.29 13.91
CA PRO A 161 -31.75 28.63 14.40
C PRO A 161 -32.99 29.45 14.00
N PRO A 162 -34.10 28.80 13.59
CA PRO A 162 -35.33 29.50 13.31
C PRO A 162 -35.78 30.23 14.59
N GLY A 163 -35.87 31.56 14.49
CA GLY A 163 -36.33 32.40 15.58
C GLY A 163 -37.75 32.04 15.97
N ASP A 164 -37.94 31.85 17.28
CA ASP A 164 -39.23 31.82 17.93
C ASP A 164 -40.03 33.08 17.58
N TYR A 165 -41.09 32.92 16.79
CA TYR A 165 -42.18 33.88 16.77
C TYR A 165 -43.36 33.30 17.55
N SER A 166 -43.32 33.50 18.87
CA SER A 166 -44.53 33.52 19.69
C SER A 166 -44.75 34.93 20.23
N ASP A 167 -45.76 35.56 19.62
CA ASP A 167 -46.80 36.40 20.24
C ASP A 167 -46.40 37.60 21.11
N PHE A 168 -46.74 38.80 20.62
CA PHE A 168 -47.16 39.93 21.46
C PHE A 168 -48.32 40.67 20.76
N ASP A 169 -49.53 40.19 21.03
CA ASP A 169 -50.63 40.88 21.70
C ASP A 169 -51.03 42.31 21.27
N LYS A 170 -52.32 42.40 20.88
CA LYS A 170 -53.33 43.47 21.10
C LYS A 170 -52.96 44.95 20.91
N THR A 171 -53.87 45.70 20.25
CA THR A 171 -54.81 46.64 20.92
C THR A 171 -55.69 47.37 19.89
N VAL A 172 -57.00 47.14 19.99
CA VAL A 172 -58.14 48.10 20.00
C VAL A 172 -57.97 49.45 19.27
N ARG A 173 -58.78 49.67 18.23
CA ARG A 173 -59.88 50.66 18.19
C ARG A 173 -60.71 50.52 16.91
#